data_AF-A0A830BZP6-F1
#
_entry.id   AF-A0A830BZP6-F1
#
_cell.length_a   1.000
_cell.length_b   1.000
_cell.length_c   1.000
_cell.angle_alpha   90.00
_cell.angle_beta   90.00
_cell.angle_gamma   90.00
#
_symmetry.space_group_name_H-M   'P 1'
#
loop_
_entity.id
_entity.type
_entity.pdbx_description
1 polymer ?
#
loop_
_entity_poly.entity_id
_entity_poly.type
_entity_poly.pdbx_seq_one_letter_code
_entity_poly.pdbx_strand_id
1 'polypeptide(L)'
;MHQRRRCEENCVYAMYFPAERVEDFWNVHALFGINMAMKIINSVGEKDRVTTTETLFLEARIRKENPVHGPIEVEMKLQAQIENAKNELEIVRKKLRLFRRNEGSST
;
A
#
# COMPACT_ATOMS: atom_id res chain seq x y z
N MET A 1 -1.07 -17.23 15.30
CA MET A 1 -1.89 -17.50 16.52
C MET A 1 -1.11 -17.14 17.79
N HIS A 2 -1.31 -15.95 18.37
CA HIS A 2 -0.72 -15.62 19.67
C HIS A 2 -1.67 -14.91 20.65
N GLN A 3 -2.97 -14.80 20.32
CA GLN A 3 -3.97 -14.68 21.38
C GLN A 3 -4.14 -16.06 22.01
N ARG A 4 -4.06 -16.14 23.35
CA ARG A 4 -4.08 -17.37 24.17
C ARG A 4 -5.42 -18.15 24.13
N ARG A 5 -6.13 -18.17 23.00
CA ARG A 5 -7.33 -18.97 22.77
C ARG A 5 -7.05 -19.95 21.64
N ARG A 6 -7.36 -21.23 21.86
CA ARG A 6 -7.41 -22.21 20.76
C ARG A 6 -8.42 -21.70 19.73
N CYS A 7 -8.01 -21.61 18.47
CA CYS A 7 -8.91 -21.32 17.36
C CYS A 7 -9.68 -22.63 17.12
N GLU A 8 -11.00 -22.57 17.22
CA GLU A 8 -11.90 -23.69 16.92
C GLU A 8 -11.90 -23.99 15.41
N GLU A 9 -12.45 -25.11 14.98
CA GLU A 9 -12.47 -25.52 13.57
C GLU A 9 -13.11 -24.47 12.63
N ASN A 10 -13.98 -23.59 13.15
CA ASN A 10 -14.67 -22.52 12.42
C ASN A 10 -14.20 -21.10 12.79
N CYS A 11 -12.92 -20.95 13.09
CA CYS A 11 -12.35 -19.69 13.53
C CYS A 11 -12.33 -18.63 12.40
N VAL A 12 -13.28 -17.69 12.42
CA VAL A 12 -13.44 -16.61 11.43
C VAL A 12 -12.18 -15.75 11.22
N TYR A 13 -11.30 -15.70 12.22
CA TYR A 13 -10.03 -14.99 12.15
C TYR A 13 -8.99 -15.70 11.29
N ALA A 14 -9.02 -17.04 11.22
CA ALA A 14 -8.03 -17.83 10.49
C ALA A 14 -8.08 -17.59 8.98
N MET A 15 -9.26 -17.23 8.45
CA MET A 15 -9.45 -16.88 7.04
C MET A 15 -8.73 -15.57 6.67
N TYR A 16 -8.67 -14.61 7.59
CA TYR A 16 -8.07 -13.29 7.35
C TYR A 16 -6.63 -13.18 7.88
N PHE A 17 -6.30 -13.91 8.95
CA PHE A 17 -5.00 -13.88 9.62
C PHE A 17 -4.36 -15.28 9.64
N PRO A 18 -3.86 -15.75 8.48
CA PRO A 18 -3.25 -17.07 8.37
C PRO A 18 -1.95 -17.17 9.19
N ALA A 19 -1.57 -18.40 9.55
CA ALA A 19 -0.47 -18.65 10.48
C ALA A 19 0.91 -18.24 9.93
N GLU A 20 1.05 -18.13 8.62
CA GLU A 20 2.27 -17.75 7.91
C GLU A 20 2.51 -16.24 7.97
N ARG A 21 1.46 -15.44 8.21
CA ARG A 21 1.49 -13.97 8.17
C ARG A 21 1.52 -13.37 9.59
N VAL A 22 2.35 -13.94 10.47
CA VAL A 22 2.41 -13.57 11.90
C VAL A 22 2.82 -12.10 12.10
N GLU A 23 3.79 -11.62 11.32
CA GLU A 23 4.25 -10.24 11.44
C GLU A 23 3.13 -9.25 11.05
N ASP A 24 2.43 -9.52 9.96
CA ASP A 24 1.33 -8.68 9.50
C ASP A 24 0.18 -8.65 10.52
N PHE A 25 -0.13 -9.79 11.15
CA PHE A 25 -1.05 -9.84 12.27
C PHE A 25 -0.63 -8.90 13.42
N TRP A 26 0.65 -8.92 13.80
CA TRP A 26 1.14 -8.05 14.89
C TRP A 26 1.11 -6.58 14.52
N ASN A 27 1.45 -6.24 13.28
CA ASN A 27 1.39 -4.88 12.79
C ASN A 27 -0.07 -4.38 12.84
N VAL A 28 -1.03 -5.17 12.33
CA VAL A 28 -2.46 -4.81 12.38
C VAL A 28 -2.97 -4.74 13.81
N HIS A 29 -2.55 -5.67 14.67
CA HIS A 29 -2.93 -5.66 16.07
C HIS A 29 -2.42 -4.40 16.80
N ALA A 30 -1.18 -3.99 16.53
CA ALA A 30 -0.59 -2.80 17.12
C ALA A 30 -1.25 -1.50 16.63
N LEU A 31 -1.61 -1.43 15.34
CA LEU A 31 -2.18 -0.22 14.76
C LEU A 31 -3.69 -0.09 15.00
N PHE A 32 -4.45 -1.14 14.67
CA PHE A 32 -5.92 -1.11 14.70
C PHE A 32 -6.49 -1.83 15.92
N GLY A 33 -5.80 -2.88 16.39
CA GLY A 33 -6.39 -3.87 17.30
C GLY A 33 -7.34 -4.83 16.57
N ILE A 34 -7.47 -6.06 17.10
CA ILE A 34 -8.22 -7.13 16.41
C ILE A 34 -9.71 -6.79 16.26
N ASN A 35 -10.33 -6.20 17.28
CA ASN A 35 -11.76 -5.88 17.23
C ASN A 35 -12.08 -4.83 16.17
N MET A 36 -11.23 -3.80 16.04
CA MET A 36 -11.41 -2.78 15.00
C MET A 36 -11.15 -3.36 13.61
N ALA A 37 -10.07 -4.13 13.44
CA ALA A 37 -9.76 -4.78 12.18
C ALA A 37 -10.92 -5.66 11.69
N MET A 38 -11.49 -6.50 12.56
CA MET A 38 -12.67 -7.30 12.19
C MET A 38 -13.90 -6.47 11.91
N LYS A 39 -14.10 -5.35 12.63
CA LYS A 39 -15.21 -4.43 12.36
C LYS A 39 -15.10 -3.84 10.95
N ILE A 40 -13.89 -3.46 10.52
CA ILE A 40 -13.61 -2.94 9.17
C ILE A 40 -13.82 -4.04 8.12
N ILE A 41 -13.27 -5.24 8.34
CA ILE A 41 -13.42 -6.36 7.41
C ILE A 41 -14.90 -6.74 7.25
N ASN A 42 -15.66 -6.75 8.34
CA ASN A 42 -17.08 -7.11 8.29
C ASN A 42 -17.99 -5.97 7.80
N SER A 43 -17.49 -4.73 7.68
CA SER A 43 -18.30 -3.62 7.14
C SER A 43 -18.37 -3.61 5.61
N VAL A 44 -17.54 -4.41 4.93
CA VAL A 44 -17.58 -4.58 3.47
C VAL A 44 -18.28 -5.88 3.07
N GLY A 45 -18.69 -5.97 1.79
CA GLY A 45 -19.25 -7.19 1.21
C GLY A 45 -18.24 -8.34 1.23
N GLU A 46 -18.73 -9.58 1.28
CA GLU A 46 -17.88 -10.79 1.42
C GLU A 46 -16.77 -10.88 0.37
N LYS A 47 -17.07 -10.48 -0.88
CA LYS A 47 -16.11 -10.47 -2.00
C LYS A 47 -14.92 -9.53 -1.77
N ASP A 48 -15.10 -8.48 -0.98
CA ASP A 48 -14.08 -7.46 -0.75
C ASP A 48 -13.26 -7.71 0.52
N ARG A 49 -13.72 -8.60 1.41
CA ARG A 49 -13.11 -8.84 2.73
C ARG A 49 -11.64 -9.25 2.66
N VAL A 50 -11.29 -10.09 1.69
CA VAL A 50 -9.90 -10.52 1.47
C VAL A 50 -9.03 -9.33 1.05
N THR A 51 -9.51 -8.54 0.09
CA THR A 51 -8.82 -7.31 -0.36
C THR A 51 -8.69 -6.30 0.78
N THR A 52 -9.74 -6.08 1.56
CA THR A 52 -9.71 -5.20 2.74
C THR A 52 -8.71 -5.69 3.77
N THR A 53 -8.59 -7.00 3.99
CA THR A 53 -7.60 -7.58 4.90
C THR A 53 -6.18 -7.30 4.42
N GLU A 54 -5.90 -7.49 3.13
CA GLU A 54 -4.58 -7.15 2.56
C GLU A 54 -4.28 -5.65 2.62
N THR A 55 -5.29 -4.78 2.45
CA THR A 55 -5.12 -3.33 2.67
C THR A 55 -4.76 -3.01 4.12
N LEU A 56 -5.41 -3.66 5.10
CA LEU A 56 -5.06 -3.47 6.51
C LEU A 56 -3.62 -3.92 6.81
N PHE A 57 -3.17 -5.03 6.22
CA PHE A 57 -1.78 -5.46 6.33
C PHE A 57 -0.81 -4.43 5.74
N LEU A 58 -1.11 -3.94 4.54
CA LEU A 58 -0.30 -2.94 3.87
C LEU A 58 -0.19 -1.66 4.70
N GLU A 59 -1.31 -1.11 5.16
CA GLU A 59 -1.35 0.12 5.96
C GLU A 59 -0.61 -0.04 7.29
N ALA A 60 -0.81 -1.17 7.97
CA ALA A 60 -0.13 -1.46 9.22
C ALA A 60 1.38 -1.58 9.06
N ARG A 61 1.85 -2.22 7.98
CA ARG A 61 3.27 -2.29 7.66
C ARG A 61 3.84 -0.91 7.34
N ILE A 62 3.17 -0.12 6.50
CA ILE A 62 3.60 1.25 6.16
C ILE A 62 3.69 2.10 7.43
N ARG A 63 2.72 2.00 8.34
CA ARG A 63 2.72 2.76 9.59
C ARG A 63 3.83 2.36 10.55
N LYS A 64 4.25 1.09 10.55
CA LYS A 64 5.41 0.59 11.29
C LYS A 64 6.72 1.16 10.72
N GLU A 65 6.86 1.19 9.39
CA GLU A 65 8.02 1.75 8.71
C GLU A 65 8.09 3.28 8.82
N ASN A 66 6.94 3.95 8.82
CA ASN A 66 6.80 5.41 8.84
C ASN A 66 6.00 5.84 10.09
N PRO A 67 6.62 5.81 11.28
CA PRO A 67 5.90 5.96 12.56
C PRO A 67 5.33 7.36 12.84
N VAL A 68 5.68 8.36 12.04
CA VAL A 68 5.14 9.72 12.19
C VAL A 68 4.03 9.97 11.18
N HIS A 69 4.36 9.85 9.90
CA HIS A 69 3.47 10.24 8.79
C HIS A 69 2.75 9.06 8.12
N GLY A 70 3.17 7.83 8.37
CA GLY A 70 2.49 6.63 7.89
C GLY A 70 2.30 6.65 6.36
N PRO A 71 1.09 6.32 5.87
CA PRO A 71 0.78 6.33 4.44
C PRO A 71 0.99 7.68 3.74
N ILE A 72 0.89 8.80 4.46
CA ILE A 72 1.06 10.15 3.88
C ILE A 72 2.50 10.33 3.36
N GLU A 73 3.50 9.78 4.07
CA GLU A 73 4.90 9.86 3.64
C GLU A 73 5.12 9.13 2.32
N VAL A 74 4.50 7.96 2.17
CA VAL A 74 4.56 7.17 0.93
C VAL A 74 3.88 7.91 -0.21
N GLU A 75 2.70 8.48 0.04
CA GLU A 75 1.97 9.28 -0.95
C GLU A 75 2.80 10.48 -1.44
N MET A 76 3.34 11.27 -0.51
CA MET A 76 4.17 12.44 -0.84
C MET A 76 5.40 12.05 -1.67
N LYS A 77 6.07 10.94 -1.30
CA LYS A 77 7.23 10.44 -2.05
C LYS A 77 6.85 10.03 -3.47
N LEU A 78 5.73 9.32 -3.64
CA LEU A 78 5.25 8.91 -4.96
C LEU A 78 4.85 10.12 -5.82
N GLN A 79 4.18 11.11 -5.23
CA GLN A 79 3.84 12.35 -5.93
C GLN A 79 5.10 13.09 -6.41
N ALA A 80 6.13 13.20 -5.57
CA ALA A 80 7.40 13.79 -5.96
C ALA A 80 8.10 13.02 -7.10
N GLN A 81 8.07 11.67 -7.06
CA GLN A 81 8.63 10.84 -8.13
C GLN A 81 7.89 11.01 -9.46
N ILE A 82 6.56 11.08 -9.43
CA ILE A 82 5.74 11.35 -10.62
C ILE A 82 6.09 12.71 -11.21
N GLU A 83 6.23 13.73 -10.39
CA GLU A 83 6.55 15.09 -10.84
C GLU A 83 7.95 15.16 -11.46
N ASN A 84 8.94 14.53 -10.83
CA ASN A 84 10.29 14.42 -11.39
C ASN A 84 10.28 13.73 -12.76
N ALA A 85 9.57 12.60 -12.88
CA ALA A 85 9.47 11.85 -14.14
C ALA A 85 8.78 12.67 -15.24
N LYS A 86 7.74 13.45 -14.90
CA LYS A 86 7.08 14.36 -15.85
C LYS A 86 8.04 15.45 -16.34
N ASN A 87 8.80 16.05 -15.43
CA ASN A 87 9.78 17.08 -15.76
C ASN A 87 10.90 16.55 -16.67
N GLU A 88 11.45 15.36 -16.36
CA GLU A 88 12.44 14.70 -17.21
C GLU A 88 11.89 14.42 -18.61
N LEU A 89 10.66 13.89 -18.69
CA LEU A 89 9.99 13.63 -19.96
C LEU A 89 9.79 14.92 -20.77
N GLU A 90 9.43 16.02 -20.12
CA GLU A 90 9.29 17.32 -20.79
C GLU A 90 10.62 17.82 -21.34
N ILE A 91 11.70 17.71 -20.58
CA ILE A 91 13.06 18.08 -21.00
C ILE A 91 13.47 17.26 -22.23
N VAL A 92 13.28 15.93 -22.20
CA VAL A 92 13.61 15.05 -23.34
C VAL A 92 12.76 15.41 -24.55
N ARG A 93 11.46 15.64 -24.39
CA ARG A 93 10.57 16.08 -25.48
C ARG A 93 10.99 17.42 -26.06
N LYS A 94 11.42 18.39 -25.24
CA LYS A 94 11.97 19.68 -25.70
C LYS A 94 13.23 19.47 -26.53
N LYS A 95 14.19 18.66 -26.04
CA LYS A 95 15.42 18.33 -26.77
C LYS A 95 15.12 17.67 -28.13
N LEU A 96 14.23 16.68 -28.17
CA LEU A 96 13.84 16.01 -29.41
C LEU A 96 13.22 16.97 -30.44
N ARG A 97 12.40 17.93 -30.01
CA ARG A 97 11.87 18.96 -30.91
C ARG A 97 12.95 19.85 -31.51
N LEU A 98 13.95 20.23 -30.72
CA LEU A 98 15.09 21.03 -31.20
C LEU A 98 15.92 20.25 -32.22
N PHE A 99 16.25 18.99 -31.94
CA PHE A 99 16.99 18.14 -32.89
C PHE A 99 16.24 18.00 -34.22
N ARG A 100 14.94 17.67 -34.20
CA ARG A 100 14.12 17.58 -35.41
C ARG A 100 14.05 18.88 -36.20
N ARG A 101 14.01 20.03 -35.52
CA ARG A 101 14.02 21.34 -36.19
C ARG A 101 15.36 21.61 -36.89
N ASN A 102 16.46 21.24 -36.25
CA ASN A 102 17.80 21.46 -36.78
C ASN A 102 18.12 20.53 -37.97
N GLU A 103 17.57 19.31 -37.99
CA GLU A 103 17.65 18.39 -39.13
C GLU A 103 16.91 18.93 -40.38
N GLY A 104 15.80 19.66 -40.20
CA GLY A 104 15.03 20.25 -41.30
C GLY A 104 15.59 21.57 -41.88
N SER A 105 16.67 22.11 -41.33
CA SER A 105 17.33 23.35 -41.78
C SER A 105 18.65 23.15 -42.53
N SER A 106 19.04 21.90 -42.80
CA SER A 106 20.29 21.54 -43.50
C SER A 106 20.10 21.02 -44.94
N THR A 107 18.92 21.24 -45.52
CA THR A 107 18.58 21.02 -46.95
C THR A 107 17.90 22.27 -47.48
#